data_AF-A0A1V3J2L5-F1
#
_entry.id   AF-A0A1V3J2L5-F1
#
_cell.length_a   1.000
_cell.length_b   1.000
_cell.length_c   1.000
_cell.angle_alpha   90.00
_cell.angle_beta   90.00
_cell.angle_gamma   90.00
#
_symmetry.space_group_name_H-M   'P 1'
#
loop_
_entity.id
_entity.type
_entity.pdbx_description
1 polymer ?
#
loop_
_entity_poly.entity_id
_entity_poly.type
_entity_poly.pdbx_seq_one_letter_code
_entity_poly.pdbx_strand_id
1 'polypeptide(L)'
;MNKLKKTWNFLFGFKGRIGRLHFAIFLLFFIISLFVFNTLAYVFLQVLNSPSTIKNFSVYEIIFFAAIVLVLVVLVTIFKYSHIVRRIHDYDKSFGNSGLGITIALLEIIVVFLSFARIEYTLLLGFISLICLTSLVFIKGTKGENQFGAEPIPFWKKHNITQKQE
;
A
#
# COMPACT_ATOMS: atom_id res chain seq x y z
N MET A 1 12.97 22.94 -4.66
CA MET A 1 11.76 22.26 -4.14
C MET A 1 12.04 21.82 -2.71
N ASN A 2 11.22 22.24 -1.72
CA ASN A 2 11.45 21.92 -0.31
C ASN A 2 11.55 20.40 -0.08
N LYS A 3 12.46 19.98 0.81
CA LYS A 3 12.74 18.57 1.15
C LYS A 3 11.45 17.81 1.51
N LEU A 4 10.55 18.45 2.25
CA LEU A 4 9.23 17.93 2.62
C LEU A 4 8.36 17.57 1.41
N LYS A 5 8.26 18.46 0.41
CA LYS A 5 7.47 18.21 -0.81
C LYS A 5 8.03 17.03 -1.60
N LYS A 6 9.36 16.86 -1.63
CA LYS A 6 10.01 15.72 -2.28
C LYS A 6 9.69 14.41 -1.55
N THR A 7 9.76 14.40 -0.22
CA THR A 7 9.39 13.22 0.59
C THR A 7 7.90 12.90 0.45
N TRP A 8 7.03 13.91 0.52
CA TRP A 8 5.58 13.73 0.35
C TRP A 8 5.24 13.12 -1.01
N ASN A 9 5.80 13.67 -2.09
CA ASN A 9 5.64 13.11 -3.43
C ASN A 9 6.23 11.70 -3.54
N PHE A 10 7.28 11.38 -2.79
CA PHE A 10 7.83 10.04 -2.73
C PHE A 10 6.98 9.07 -1.89
N LEU A 11 6.22 9.52 -0.90
CA LEU A 11 5.36 8.62 -0.13
C LEU A 11 3.99 8.44 -0.81
N PHE A 12 3.37 9.53 -1.26
CA PHE A 12 1.98 9.55 -1.73
C PHE A 12 1.81 9.92 -3.21
N GLY A 13 2.89 10.26 -3.92
CA GLY A 13 2.79 10.66 -5.34
C GLY A 13 2.64 9.46 -6.28
N PHE A 14 1.86 9.60 -7.33
CA PHE A 14 1.65 8.51 -8.30
C PHE A 14 2.64 8.55 -9.49
N LYS A 15 3.54 9.54 -9.51
CA LYS A 15 4.50 9.74 -10.61
C LYS A 15 5.87 9.15 -10.26
N GLY A 16 6.61 8.73 -11.29
CA GLY A 16 7.95 8.17 -11.15
C GLY A 16 7.95 6.64 -11.17
N ARG A 17 9.14 6.10 -10.90
CA ARG A 17 9.43 4.67 -10.89
C ARG A 17 10.07 4.26 -9.57
N ILE A 18 9.84 3.02 -9.14
CA ILE A 18 10.47 2.44 -7.97
C ILE A 18 11.10 1.09 -8.33
N GLY A 19 12.35 0.89 -7.92
CA GLY A 19 13.08 -0.35 -8.15
C GLY A 19 12.55 -1.51 -7.31
N ARG A 20 12.91 -2.75 -7.69
CA ARG A 20 12.42 -3.99 -7.07
C ARG A 20 12.71 -4.07 -5.59
N LEU A 21 13.94 -3.74 -5.18
CA LEU A 21 14.31 -3.84 -3.77
C LEU A 21 13.58 -2.83 -2.89
N HIS A 22 13.47 -1.57 -3.35
CA HIS A 22 12.71 -0.56 -2.62
C HIS A 22 11.26 -1.01 -2.46
N PHE A 23 10.65 -1.53 -3.53
CA PHE A 23 9.30 -2.09 -3.47
C PHE A 23 9.21 -3.29 -2.51
N ALA A 24 10.18 -4.19 -2.49
CA ALA A 24 10.21 -5.34 -1.58
C ALA A 24 10.31 -4.93 -0.10
N ILE A 25 11.07 -3.88 0.22
CA ILE A 25 11.14 -3.33 1.58
C ILE A 25 9.76 -2.77 1.99
N PHE A 26 9.13 -1.99 1.11
CA PHE A 26 7.78 -1.47 1.38
C PHE A 26 6.71 -2.57 1.40
N LEU A 27 6.88 -3.66 0.66
CA LEU A 27 5.99 -4.81 0.71
C LEU A 27 5.90 -5.40 2.11
N LEU A 28 7.04 -5.57 2.79
CA LEU A 28 7.06 -6.03 4.19
C LEU A 28 6.27 -5.06 5.09
N PHE A 29 6.47 -3.76 4.89
CA PHE A 29 5.71 -2.74 5.62
C PHE A 29 4.20 -2.81 5.34
N PHE A 30 3.79 -3.09 4.09
CA PHE A 30 2.39 -3.26 3.73
C PHE A 30 1.77 -4.50 4.38
N ILE A 31 2.50 -5.62 4.42
CA ILE A 31 2.05 -6.85 5.08
C ILE A 31 1.84 -6.62 6.58
N ILE A 32 2.82 -5.97 7.25
CA ILE A 32 2.72 -5.64 8.68
C ILE A 32 1.55 -4.68 8.91
N SER A 33 1.43 -3.63 8.10
CA SER A 33 0.34 -2.66 8.20
C SER A 33 -1.02 -3.35 8.06
N LEU A 34 -1.17 -4.25 7.07
CA LEU A 34 -2.39 -5.02 6.88
C LEU A 34 -2.77 -5.81 8.13
N PHE A 35 -1.81 -6.51 8.75
CA PHE A 35 -2.06 -7.26 9.99
C PHE A 35 -2.49 -6.35 11.14
N VAL A 36 -1.78 -5.22 11.34
CA VAL A 36 -2.08 -4.25 12.40
C VAL A 36 -3.47 -3.65 12.23
N PHE A 37 -3.83 -3.17 11.03
CA PHE A 37 -5.12 -2.54 10.79
C PHE A 37 -6.29 -3.52 10.86
N ASN A 38 -6.12 -4.76 10.39
CA ASN A 38 -7.17 -5.78 10.56
C ASN A 38 -7.37 -6.15 12.03
N THR A 39 -6.28 -6.27 12.80
CA THR A 39 -6.36 -6.55 14.25
C THR A 39 -7.04 -5.40 14.99
N LEU A 40 -6.68 -4.15 14.68
CA LEU A 40 -7.31 -2.97 15.27
C LEU A 40 -8.80 -2.89 14.91
N ALA A 41 -9.17 -3.14 13.65
CA ALA A 41 -10.56 -3.16 13.22
C ALA A 41 -11.36 -4.26 13.92
N TYR A 42 -10.79 -5.46 14.05
CA TYR A 42 -11.42 -6.57 14.77
C TYR A 42 -11.63 -6.25 16.25
N VAL A 43 -10.60 -5.77 16.95
CA VAL A 43 -10.69 -5.35 18.36
C VAL A 43 -11.73 -4.25 18.51
N PHE A 44 -11.75 -3.26 17.60
CA PHE A 44 -12.75 -2.20 17.61
C PHE A 44 -14.18 -2.75 17.47
N LEU A 45 -14.41 -3.67 16.52
CA LEU A 45 -15.72 -4.31 16.36
C LEU A 45 -16.15 -5.10 17.60
N GLN A 46 -15.23 -5.82 18.24
CA GLN A 46 -15.53 -6.52 19.50
C GLN A 46 -15.88 -5.56 20.63
N VAL A 47 -15.16 -4.44 20.73
CA VAL A 47 -15.43 -3.37 21.70
C VAL A 47 -16.81 -2.76 21.45
N LEU A 48 -17.19 -2.52 20.20
CA LEU A 48 -18.52 -2.01 19.83
C LEU A 48 -19.65 -3.00 20.11
N ASN A 49 -19.40 -4.30 19.99
CA ASN A 49 -20.39 -5.34 20.29
C ASN A 49 -20.54 -5.62 21.80
N SER A 50 -19.69 -5.03 22.65
CA SER A 50 -19.75 -5.22 24.10
C SER A 50 -20.78 -4.29 24.74
N PRO A 51 -21.81 -4.84 25.44
CA PRO A 51 -22.84 -4.04 26.09
C PRO A 51 -22.31 -3.07 27.16
N SER A 52 -21.21 -3.42 27.83
CA SER A 52 -20.58 -2.57 28.85
C SER A 52 -19.90 -1.35 28.24
N THR A 53 -19.26 -1.50 27.07
CA THR A 53 -18.61 -0.41 26.35
C THR A 53 -19.63 0.61 25.87
N ILE A 54 -20.73 0.17 25.24
CA ILE A 54 -21.77 1.08 24.72
C ILE A 54 -22.37 1.93 25.85
N LYS A 55 -22.43 1.41 27.08
CA LYS A 55 -22.92 2.15 28.25
C LYS A 55 -21.91 3.16 28.81
N ASN A 56 -20.61 2.90 28.65
CA ASN A 56 -19.54 3.67 29.27
C ASN A 56 -18.94 4.74 28.34
N PHE A 57 -19.09 4.59 27.03
CA PHE A 57 -18.60 5.55 26.04
C PHE A 57 -19.74 6.37 25.46
N SER A 58 -19.46 7.66 25.23
CA SER A 58 -20.36 8.50 24.47
C SER A 58 -20.35 8.09 22.98
N VAL A 59 -21.47 8.31 22.30
CA VAL A 59 -21.58 8.09 20.85
C VAL A 59 -20.53 8.92 20.08
N TYR A 60 -20.19 10.11 20.58
CA TYR A 60 -19.17 10.97 19.98
C TYR A 60 -17.76 10.38 20.03
N GLU A 61 -17.37 9.73 21.14
CA GLU A 61 -16.07 9.06 21.25
C GLU A 61 -15.95 7.88 20.29
N ILE A 62 -17.03 7.10 20.14
CA ILE A 62 -17.11 5.99 19.19
C ILE A 62 -16.94 6.50 17.75
N ILE A 63 -17.68 7.54 17.37
CA ILE A 63 -17.59 8.16 16.04
C ILE A 63 -16.19 8.71 15.79
N PHE A 64 -15.61 9.40 16.78
CA PHE A 64 -14.28 9.98 16.67
C PHE A 64 -13.21 8.91 16.43
N PHE A 65 -13.26 7.81 17.20
CA PHE A 65 -12.32 6.70 17.02
C PHE A 65 -12.51 6.02 15.65
N ALA A 66 -13.75 5.77 15.24
CA ALA A 66 -14.05 5.19 13.93
C ALA A 66 -13.51 6.08 12.78
N ALA A 67 -13.65 7.40 12.91
CA ALA A 67 -13.13 8.36 11.94
C ALA A 67 -11.59 8.32 11.86
N ILE A 68 -10.89 8.21 12.99
CA ILE A 68 -9.42 8.06 13.00
C ILE A 68 -9.01 6.77 12.28
N VAL A 69 -9.63 5.64 12.61
CA VAL A 69 -9.33 4.35 11.97
C VAL A 69 -9.56 4.45 10.46
N LEU A 70 -10.67 5.06 10.03
CA LEU A 70 -10.98 5.26 8.62
C LEU A 70 -9.91 6.11 7.91
N VAL A 71 -9.50 7.23 8.50
CA VAL A 71 -8.46 8.10 7.94
C VAL A 71 -7.14 7.34 7.80
N LEU A 72 -6.74 6.57 8.81
CA LEU A 72 -5.51 5.78 8.75
C LEU A 72 -5.56 4.71 7.65
N VAL A 73 -6.69 4.00 7.52
CA VAL A 73 -6.91 3.01 6.45
C VAL A 73 -6.82 3.66 5.06
N VAL A 74 -7.43 4.84 4.87
CA VAL A 74 -7.34 5.59 3.60
C VAL A 74 -5.89 6.00 3.31
N LEU A 75 -5.17 6.54 4.29
CA LEU A 75 -3.78 6.95 4.10
C LEU A 75 -2.87 5.77 3.73
N VAL A 76 -3.02 4.64 4.42
CA VAL A 76 -2.26 3.42 4.14
C VAL A 76 -2.59 2.86 2.77
N THR A 77 -3.86 2.94 2.36
CA THR A 77 -4.31 2.54 1.03
C THR A 77 -3.66 3.41 -0.05
N ILE A 78 -3.72 4.74 0.09
CA ILE A 78 -3.09 5.67 -0.86
C ILE A 78 -1.57 5.41 -0.92
N PHE A 79 -0.93 5.23 0.24
CA PHE A 79 0.49 4.94 0.34
C PHE A 79 0.87 3.64 -0.39
N LYS A 80 0.10 2.57 -0.18
CA LYS A 80 0.26 1.27 -0.86
C LYS A 80 0.12 1.40 -2.38
N TYR A 81 -0.99 1.98 -2.84
CA TYR A 81 -1.25 2.12 -4.28
C TYR A 81 -0.25 3.05 -4.97
N SER A 82 0.24 4.07 -4.27
CA SER A 82 1.31 4.93 -4.76
C SER A 82 2.57 4.12 -5.13
N HIS A 83 2.94 3.14 -4.30
CA HIS A 83 4.10 2.27 -4.55
C HIS A 83 3.83 1.21 -5.62
N ILE A 84 2.63 0.61 -5.62
CA ILE A 84 2.21 -0.33 -6.66
C ILE A 84 2.28 0.36 -8.02
N VAL A 85 1.65 1.53 -8.17
CA VAL A 85 1.62 2.30 -9.43
C VAL A 85 3.04 2.58 -9.92
N ARG A 86 3.95 3.04 -9.06
CA ARG A 86 5.35 3.28 -9.47
C ARG A 86 6.14 2.02 -9.78
N ARG A 87 5.78 0.88 -9.19
CA ARG A 87 6.36 -0.43 -9.55
C ARG A 87 5.88 -0.88 -10.91
N ILE A 88 4.61 -0.61 -11.23
CA ILE A 88 4.01 -0.86 -12.53
C ILE A 88 4.64 0.01 -13.63
N HIS A 89 4.83 1.29 -13.33
CA HIS A 89 5.56 2.23 -14.19
C HIS A 89 6.99 1.78 -14.49
N ASP A 90 7.64 1.02 -13.59
CA ASP A 90 9.00 0.56 -13.81
C ASP A 90 9.13 -0.41 -14.99
N TYR A 91 8.09 -1.18 -15.30
CA TYR A 91 8.05 -2.02 -16.50
C TYR A 91 7.24 -1.40 -17.65
N ASP A 92 7.15 -0.07 -17.67
CA ASP A 92 6.57 0.75 -18.73
C ASP A 92 5.09 0.46 -19.03
N LYS A 93 4.30 0.24 -17.97
CA LYS A 93 2.84 0.20 -18.09
C LYS A 93 2.21 1.25 -17.20
N SER A 94 1.09 1.82 -17.64
CA SER A 94 0.21 2.57 -16.75
C SER A 94 -0.58 1.60 -15.86
N PHE A 95 -1.06 2.08 -14.70
CA PHE A 95 -1.86 1.25 -13.80
C PHE A 95 -3.08 0.63 -14.49
N GLY A 96 -3.84 1.43 -15.25
CA GLY A 96 -5.04 0.98 -15.98
C GLY A 96 -4.76 0.05 -17.16
N ASN A 97 -3.52 -0.06 -17.63
CA ASN A 97 -3.13 -1.01 -18.69
C ASN A 97 -2.34 -2.21 -18.14
N SER A 98 -2.12 -2.27 -16.82
CA SER A 98 -1.48 -3.40 -16.18
C SER A 98 -2.54 -4.38 -15.69
N GLY A 99 -2.67 -5.51 -16.39
CA GLY A 99 -3.55 -6.60 -15.96
C GLY A 99 -3.30 -7.00 -14.50
N LEU A 100 -2.04 -7.06 -14.08
CA LEU A 100 -1.67 -7.39 -12.69
C LEU A 100 -2.10 -6.28 -11.70
N GLY A 101 -1.88 -5.00 -12.04
CA GLY A 101 -2.32 -3.88 -11.21
C GLY A 101 -3.84 -3.85 -11.01
N ILE A 102 -4.58 -4.04 -12.10
CA ILE A 102 -6.05 -4.13 -12.08
C ILE A 102 -6.49 -5.35 -11.26
N THR A 103 -5.88 -6.52 -11.45
CA THR A 103 -6.22 -7.72 -10.68
C THR A 103 -6.03 -7.51 -9.18
N ILE A 104 -4.93 -6.88 -8.74
CA ILE A 104 -4.72 -6.54 -7.33
C ILE A 104 -5.86 -5.64 -6.83
N ALA A 105 -6.20 -4.57 -7.57
CA ALA A 105 -7.26 -3.66 -7.17
C ALA A 105 -8.63 -4.35 -7.07
N LEU A 106 -8.99 -5.14 -8.07
CA LEU A 106 -10.26 -5.87 -8.07
C LEU A 106 -10.32 -6.89 -6.95
N LEU A 107 -9.25 -7.66 -6.71
CA LEU A 107 -9.19 -8.61 -5.59
C LEU A 107 -9.41 -7.91 -4.25
N GLU A 108 -8.75 -6.77 -4.02
CA GLU A 108 -8.94 -6.04 -2.77
C GLU A 108 -10.35 -5.46 -2.63
N ILE A 109 -10.94 -4.92 -3.70
CA ILE A 109 -12.32 -4.43 -3.69
C ILE A 109 -13.27 -5.58 -3.36
N ILE A 110 -13.12 -6.73 -4.01
CA ILE A 110 -13.94 -7.93 -3.77
C ILE A 110 -13.76 -8.43 -2.33
N VAL A 111 -12.53 -8.47 -1.82
CA VAL A 111 -12.23 -8.83 -0.42
C VAL A 111 -12.96 -7.92 0.55
N VAL A 112 -12.96 -6.60 0.32
CA VAL A 112 -13.67 -5.64 1.16
C VAL A 112 -15.18 -5.90 1.13
N PHE A 113 -15.79 -6.07 -0.05
CA PHE A 113 -17.22 -6.37 -0.16
C PHE A 113 -17.59 -7.70 0.50
N LEU A 114 -16.80 -8.75 0.29
CA LEU A 114 -17.04 -10.06 0.90
C LEU A 114 -16.84 -10.06 2.41
N SER A 115 -15.97 -9.20 2.95
CA SER A 115 -15.78 -9.07 4.40
C SER A 115 -17.07 -8.68 5.13
N PHE A 116 -18.00 -8.01 4.45
CA PHE A 116 -19.32 -7.68 5.01
C PHE A 116 -20.35 -8.81 4.87
N ALA A 117 -20.14 -9.78 3.97
CA ALA A 117 -21.11 -10.81 3.64
C ALA A 117 -20.73 -12.22 4.13
N ARG A 118 -19.48 -12.65 3.88
CA ARG A 118 -18.98 -14.01 4.16
C ARG A 118 -17.47 -13.99 4.46
N ILE A 119 -17.12 -14.13 5.73
CA ILE A 119 -15.72 -14.03 6.20
C ILE A 119 -14.82 -15.17 5.68
N GLU A 120 -15.40 -16.34 5.38
CA GLU A 120 -14.68 -17.56 4.96
C GLU A 120 -13.83 -17.36 3.69
N TYR A 121 -14.35 -16.60 2.72
CA TYR A 121 -13.64 -16.32 1.46
C TYR A 121 -12.61 -15.20 1.58
N THR A 122 -12.66 -14.41 2.65
CA THR A 122 -11.80 -13.23 2.86
C THR A 122 -10.34 -13.64 3.01
N LEU A 123 -10.07 -14.72 3.76
CA LEU A 123 -8.71 -15.22 3.97
C LEU A 123 -8.09 -15.76 2.67
N LEU A 124 -8.84 -16.58 1.92
CA LEU A 124 -8.37 -17.15 0.67
C LEU A 124 -8.05 -16.05 -0.36
N LEU A 125 -8.97 -15.10 -0.56
CA LEU A 125 -8.77 -14.00 -1.50
C LEU A 125 -7.68 -13.03 -1.03
N GLY A 126 -7.54 -12.81 0.27
CA GLY A 126 -6.43 -12.06 0.86
C GLY A 126 -5.08 -12.72 0.56
N PHE A 127 -5.00 -14.04 0.66
CA PHE A 127 -3.79 -14.80 0.31
C PHE A 127 -3.47 -14.70 -1.19
N ILE A 128 -4.47 -14.81 -2.06
CA ILE A 128 -4.30 -14.62 -3.52
C ILE A 128 -3.82 -13.20 -3.83
N SER A 129 -4.42 -12.18 -3.20
CA SER A 129 -3.99 -10.78 -3.34
C SER A 129 -2.53 -10.59 -2.93
N LEU A 130 -2.10 -11.22 -1.83
CA LEU A 130 -0.72 -11.19 -1.38
C LEU A 130 0.25 -11.83 -2.39
N ILE A 131 -0.13 -12.95 -3.01
CA ILE A 131 0.65 -13.58 -4.09
C ILE A 131 0.79 -12.61 -5.27
N CYS A 132 -0.32 -12.01 -5.71
CA CYS A 132 -0.30 -11.02 -6.80
C CYS A 132 0.61 -9.83 -6.45
N LEU A 133 0.51 -9.29 -5.24
CA LEU A 133 1.35 -8.18 -4.80
C LEU A 133 2.83 -8.56 -4.74
N THR A 134 3.14 -9.76 -4.27
CA THR A 134 4.53 -10.28 -4.18
C THR A 134 5.11 -10.53 -5.57
N SER A 135 4.30 -10.95 -6.54
CA SER A 135 4.75 -11.17 -7.92
C SER A 135 5.36 -9.91 -8.57
N LEU A 136 4.92 -8.70 -8.17
CA LEU A 136 5.48 -7.43 -8.65
C LEU A 136 6.96 -7.23 -8.27
N VAL A 137 7.44 -7.86 -7.20
CA VAL A 137 8.85 -7.84 -6.79
C VAL A 137 9.72 -8.54 -7.82
N PHE A 138 9.22 -9.62 -8.42
CA PHE A 138 9.98 -10.47 -9.33
C PHE A 138 10.01 -9.93 -10.77
N ILE A 139 8.99 -9.15 -11.17
CA ILE A 139 8.91 -8.56 -12.51
C ILE A 139 10.08 -7.60 -12.76
N LYS A 140 10.79 -7.81 -13.87
CA LYS A 140 11.90 -6.96 -14.29
C LYS A 140 11.42 -5.63 -14.84
N GLY A 141 12.05 -4.56 -14.34
CA GLY A 141 11.88 -3.22 -14.89
C GLY A 141 12.54 -3.03 -16.25
N THR A 142 12.10 -1.99 -16.95
CA THR A 142 12.70 -1.50 -18.19
C THR A 142 14.05 -0.82 -17.91
N LYS A 143 15.00 -0.99 -18.83
CA LYS A 143 16.31 -0.31 -18.77
C LYS A 143 16.19 1.10 -19.33
N GLY A 144 16.97 2.05 -18.81
CA GLY A 144 16.96 3.42 -19.30
C GLY A 144 15.70 4.19 -18.91
N GLU A 145 15.51 5.36 -19.49
CA GLU A 145 14.34 6.20 -19.24
C GLU A 145 13.10 5.66 -19.96
N ASN A 146 11.93 5.80 -19.34
CA ASN A 146 10.64 5.54 -19.98
C ASN A 146 9.69 6.72 -19.74
N GLN A 147 8.46 6.64 -20.24
CA GLN A 147 7.46 7.72 -20.14
C GLN A 147 7.11 8.12 -18.69
N PHE A 148 7.43 7.28 -17.70
CA PHE A 148 7.18 7.51 -16.27
C PHE A 148 8.41 8.04 -15.52
N GLY A 149 9.58 8.09 -16.16
CA GLY A 149 10.80 8.72 -15.65
C GLY A 149 12.06 7.86 -15.81
N ALA A 150 13.15 8.39 -15.23
CA ALA A 150 14.46 7.76 -15.27
C ALA A 150 14.53 6.43 -14.51
N GLU A 151 15.50 5.59 -14.88
CA GLU A 151 15.74 4.30 -14.25
C GLU A 151 15.97 4.46 -12.72
N PRO A 152 15.32 3.64 -11.87
CA PRO A 152 15.52 3.70 -10.43
C PRO A 152 16.98 3.36 -10.07
N ILE A 153 17.67 4.30 -9.45
CA ILE A 153 19.03 4.08 -8.97
C ILE A 153 18.98 3.12 -7.77
N PRO A 154 19.72 1.99 -7.78
CA PRO A 154 19.81 1.12 -6.62
C PRO A 154 20.41 1.86 -5.43
N PHE A 155 19.89 1.62 -4.22
CA PHE A 155 20.33 2.35 -3.03
C PHE A 155 21.84 2.22 -2.79
N TRP A 156 22.42 1.03 -3.05
CA TRP A 156 23.86 0.78 -2.91
C TRP A 156 24.72 1.53 -3.93
N LYS A 157 24.16 1.92 -5.07
CA LYS A 157 24.91 2.59 -6.15
C LYS A 157 25.04 4.11 -5.91
N LYS A 158 24.18 4.67 -5.05
CA LYS A 158 24.11 6.11 -4.80
C LYS A 158 25.32 6.64 -4.02
N HIS A 159 25.93 5.82 -3.15
CA HIS A 159 27.13 6.20 -2.41
C HIS A 159 28.35 6.43 -3.31
N ASN A 160 28.49 5.66 -4.39
CA ASN A 160 29.66 5.74 -5.28
C ASN A 160 29.63 6.92 -6.25
N ILE A 161 28.47 7.56 -6.45
CA ILE A 161 28.34 8.73 -7.34
C ILE A 161 28.78 10.00 -6.60
N THR A 162 28.47 10.10 -5.31
CA THR A 162 28.86 11.25 -4.47
C THR A 162 30.36 11.32 -4.23
N GLN A 163 31.06 10.18 -4.17
CA GLN A 163 32.52 10.13 -3.98
C GLN A 163 33.35 10.37 -5.26
N LYS A 164 32.73 10.43 -6.44
CA LYS A 164 33.44 10.71 -7.70
C LYS A 164 33.41 12.20 -8.09
N GLN A 165 32.80 13.04 -7.26
CA GLN A 165 32.72 14.48 -7.47
C GLN A 165 33.55 15.28 -6.45
N GLU A 166 34.38 14.59 -5.67
CA GLU A 166 35.46 15.15 -4.84
C GLU A 166 36.80 14.71 -5.44
#